data_AF-A0AAE0QZA7-F1
#
_entry.id   AF-A0AAE0QZA7-F1
#
_cell.length_a   1.000
_cell.length_b   1.000
_cell.length_c   1.000
_cell.angle_alpha   90.00
_cell.angle_beta   90.00
_cell.angle_gamma   90.00
#
_symmetry.space_group_name_H-M   'P 1'
#
loop_
_entity.id
_entity.type
_entity.pdbx_description
1 polymer ?
#
loop_
_entity_poly.entity_id
_entity_poly.type
_entity_poly.pdbx_seq_one_letter_code
_entity_poly.pdbx_strand_id
1 'polypeptide(L)'
;MIRSNRRATVAQIAEEVNAGSDRKYTLNITRDIVRSLKALEIEIVELQRLEATGDRGHIEALKKSGDLLSEPTEIRKQTVSFYSKLYSSEWSGAQVVEDSFLVGLPKLSERAARELDRELSLEELHEALQRMENGRASGIDGLLAEFYKAFWAVIGQDVLHVLWDNIRRGELPLSCRRAVLTLLPKKGDLTHLKNWRPVSLLCTDCKLLSKALASRLTKVMERLIHQDQMYCVPDRSIFDNVYLIRDILDVSRLLGLKTGLIFLDQILSSAKVNWTKSEAILVGEWGGGQPSLPGGLAWKRGGFKYLGVYLGTNEFLNKNWEGSVEYVKGRLSRWKRLVPKMSYRGRTLVINNLAASSLWHKLACVDPPPNLLANIQAQLVDFFWDGLHWIPQSVLHLPKEEGGQGLVQLSSRAAAFRLQFIQRLLTGPRDLVWRAAASGILCTVKGLGLDRALFLMDTKMLDISGLPMFYRGLFKIWNVFKKQNKGCRSVHWLLD
;
A
#
# COMPACT_ATOMS: atom_id res chain seq x y z
N MET A 1 54.50 -12.13 -37.22
CA MET A 1 54.59 -12.59 -35.81
C MET A 1 53.88 -11.68 -34.80
N ILE A 2 52.93 -10.82 -35.22
CA ILE A 2 52.09 -9.97 -34.34
C ILE A 2 50.63 -10.13 -34.78
N ARG A 3 50.10 -11.36 -34.72
CA ARG A 3 48.66 -11.64 -34.89
C ARG A 3 48.16 -12.83 -34.04
N SER A 4 49.04 -13.55 -33.33
CA SER A 4 48.65 -14.60 -32.37
C SER A 4 48.43 -14.09 -30.93
N ASN A 5 48.82 -12.86 -30.60
CA ASN A 5 48.75 -12.33 -29.23
C ASN A 5 47.54 -11.42 -28.92
N ARG A 6 46.50 -11.38 -29.77
CA ARG A 6 45.24 -10.66 -29.47
C ARG A 6 44.08 -11.58 -29.10
N ARG A 7 44.08 -12.85 -29.55
CA ARG A 7 43.05 -13.82 -29.15
C ARG A 7 43.26 -14.35 -27.73
N ALA A 8 44.51 -14.50 -27.30
CA ALA A 8 44.82 -14.85 -25.91
C ALA A 8 44.41 -13.73 -24.95
N THR A 9 44.72 -12.46 -25.25
CA THR A 9 44.37 -11.32 -24.38
C THR A 9 42.87 -11.01 -24.36
N VAL A 10 42.14 -11.22 -25.47
CA VAL A 10 40.67 -11.07 -25.48
C VAL A 10 39.98 -12.23 -24.78
N ALA A 11 40.52 -13.45 -24.84
CA ALA A 11 40.03 -14.58 -24.05
C ALA A 11 40.32 -14.40 -22.55
N GLN A 12 41.49 -13.87 -22.19
CA GLN A 12 41.87 -13.58 -20.80
C GLN A 12 41.07 -12.41 -20.21
N ILE A 13 40.79 -11.36 -21.00
CA ILE A 13 39.88 -10.27 -20.59
C ILE A 13 38.42 -10.77 -20.53
N ALA A 14 38.01 -11.70 -21.39
CA ALA A 14 36.67 -12.31 -21.32
C ALA A 14 36.54 -13.27 -20.12
N GLU A 15 37.61 -13.96 -19.71
CA GLU A 15 37.68 -14.76 -18.49
C GLU A 15 37.74 -13.89 -17.24
N GLU A 16 38.49 -12.79 -17.21
CA GLU A 16 38.54 -11.84 -16.09
C GLU A 16 37.23 -11.05 -15.93
N VAL A 17 36.54 -10.73 -17.03
CA VAL A 17 35.19 -10.13 -17.00
C VAL A 17 34.11 -11.14 -16.59
N ASN A 18 34.30 -12.44 -16.86
CA ASN A 18 33.43 -13.52 -16.37
C ASN A 18 33.78 -14.00 -14.95
N ALA A 19 34.98 -13.67 -14.44
CA ALA A 19 35.43 -13.96 -13.09
C ALA A 19 34.92 -12.96 -12.04
N GLY A 20 34.27 -11.87 -12.47
CA GLY A 20 33.52 -10.98 -11.57
C GLY A 20 32.32 -11.69 -10.96
N SER A 21 32.50 -12.29 -9.78
CA SER A 21 31.50 -12.99 -8.96
C SER A 21 30.18 -12.20 -8.80
N ASP A 22 30.24 -10.88 -8.86
CA ASP A 22 29.13 -9.98 -8.55
C ASP A 22 28.07 -9.91 -9.66
N ARG A 23 28.44 -10.09 -10.94
CA ARG A 23 27.46 -10.14 -12.03
C ARG A 23 26.72 -11.48 -12.09
N LYS A 24 27.38 -12.57 -11.67
CA LYS A 24 26.75 -13.89 -11.60
C LYS A 24 25.66 -13.94 -10.53
N TYR A 25 25.88 -13.32 -9.36
CA TYR A 25 24.91 -13.37 -8.26
C TYR A 25 23.60 -12.62 -8.55
N THR A 26 23.63 -11.40 -9.10
CA THR A 26 22.40 -10.63 -9.39
C THR A 26 21.65 -11.14 -10.63
N LEU A 27 22.39 -11.59 -11.66
CA LEU A 27 21.76 -12.29 -12.80
C LEU A 27 21.20 -13.64 -12.35
N ASN A 28 21.82 -14.35 -11.41
CA ASN A 28 21.29 -15.60 -10.88
C ASN A 28 20.07 -15.38 -10.00
N ILE A 29 20.02 -14.39 -9.10
CA ILE A 29 18.80 -14.16 -8.28
C ILE A 29 17.59 -13.80 -9.16
N THR A 30 17.75 -12.95 -10.17
CA THR A 30 16.64 -12.61 -11.08
C THR A 30 16.32 -13.77 -12.01
N ARG A 31 17.32 -14.52 -12.49
CA ARG A 31 17.13 -15.73 -13.31
C ARG A 31 16.57 -16.91 -12.50
N ASP A 32 16.79 -16.95 -11.18
CA ASP A 32 16.32 -17.97 -10.24
C ASP A 32 14.97 -17.59 -9.65
N ILE A 33 14.63 -16.31 -9.52
CA ILE A 33 13.25 -15.85 -9.33
C ILE A 33 12.45 -16.10 -10.60
N VAL A 34 13.00 -15.82 -11.79
CA VAL A 34 12.35 -16.13 -13.07
C VAL A 34 12.30 -17.64 -13.33
N ARG A 35 13.31 -18.43 -12.93
CA ARG A 35 13.26 -19.91 -12.96
C ARG A 35 12.36 -20.48 -11.88
N SER A 36 12.27 -19.89 -10.70
CA SER A 36 11.33 -20.30 -9.64
C SER A 36 9.91 -19.94 -10.03
N LEU A 37 9.69 -18.82 -10.74
CA LEU A 37 8.42 -18.46 -11.36
C LEU A 37 8.10 -19.34 -12.58
N LYS A 38 9.09 -19.70 -13.40
CA LYS A 38 8.96 -20.71 -14.48
C LYS A 38 8.82 -22.14 -13.95
N ALA A 39 9.28 -22.42 -12.73
CA ALA A 39 9.08 -23.69 -12.04
C ALA A 39 7.70 -23.71 -11.37
N LEU A 40 7.24 -22.57 -10.85
CA LEU A 40 5.84 -22.32 -10.47
C LEU A 40 4.90 -22.42 -11.69
N GLU A 41 5.36 -22.10 -12.91
CA GLU A 41 4.61 -22.30 -14.17
C GLU A 41 4.35 -23.78 -14.50
N ILE A 42 5.18 -24.71 -14.01
CA ILE A 42 5.04 -26.15 -14.30
C ILE A 42 4.22 -26.87 -13.22
N GLU A 43 4.17 -26.36 -11.99
CA GLU A 43 3.58 -27.06 -10.85
C GLU A 43 2.49 -26.27 -10.09
N ILE A 44 1.57 -25.61 -10.81
CA ILE A 44 0.21 -25.32 -10.28
C ILE A 44 -0.56 -26.66 -10.22
N VAL A 45 -0.05 -27.59 -9.44
CA VAL A 45 -0.60 -28.93 -9.24
C VAL A 45 -1.39 -28.89 -7.94
N GLU A 46 -2.70 -29.15 -8.11
CA GLU A 46 -3.75 -29.31 -7.08
C GLU A 46 -4.49 -28.06 -6.59
N LEU A 47 -5.54 -27.72 -7.36
CA LEU A 47 -6.79 -27.14 -6.83
C LEU A 47 -7.57 -28.21 -6.03
N GLN A 48 -6.95 -28.81 -5.01
CA GLN A 48 -7.66 -29.74 -4.13
C GLN A 48 -8.29 -28.98 -2.94
N ARG A 49 -9.62 -29.08 -2.89
CA ARG A 49 -10.52 -29.00 -1.72
C ARG A 49 -9.96 -28.23 -0.52
N LEU A 50 -9.99 -26.90 -0.60
CA LEU A 50 -10.21 -26.11 0.59
C LEU A 50 -11.72 -25.88 0.67
N GLU A 51 -12.38 -26.64 1.53
CA GLU A 51 -13.74 -26.34 1.97
C GLU A 51 -13.74 -24.92 2.52
N ALA A 52 -14.23 -23.99 1.70
CA ALA A 52 -14.30 -22.60 2.07
C ALA A 52 -15.34 -22.47 3.18
N THR A 53 -14.86 -22.17 4.38
CA THR A 53 -15.66 -21.68 5.49
C THR A 53 -16.22 -20.30 5.12
N GLY A 54 -17.38 -20.30 4.46
CA GLY A 54 -18.16 -19.11 4.13
C GLY A 54 -18.83 -19.19 2.76
N ASP A 55 -20.12 -18.87 2.73
CA ASP A 55 -21.11 -18.87 1.62
C ASP A 55 -20.73 -18.15 0.29
N ARG A 56 -19.45 -17.84 0.03
CA ARG A 56 -18.99 -17.10 -1.15
C ARG A 56 -17.66 -17.61 -1.74
N GLY A 57 -17.22 -18.79 -1.34
CA GLY A 57 -15.85 -19.25 -1.59
C GLY A 57 -15.59 -20.07 -2.86
N HIS A 58 -16.63 -20.45 -3.61
CA HIS A 58 -16.48 -21.32 -4.78
C HIS A 58 -16.97 -20.65 -6.07
N ILE A 59 -16.29 -20.95 -7.18
CA ILE A 59 -16.74 -20.54 -8.52
C ILE A 59 -17.90 -21.47 -8.90
N GLU A 60 -19.12 -20.96 -8.86
CA GLU A 60 -20.33 -21.69 -9.27
C GLU A 60 -20.39 -21.85 -10.79
N ALA A 61 -20.01 -20.81 -11.53
CA ALA A 61 -19.95 -20.84 -12.98
C ALA A 61 -19.01 -19.78 -13.57
N LEU A 62 -18.50 -20.02 -14.78
CA LEU A 62 -17.69 -19.09 -15.56
C LEU A 62 -18.36 -18.76 -16.89
N LYS A 63 -18.30 -17.49 -17.33
CA LYS A 63 -18.66 -17.12 -18.70
C LYS A 63 -17.50 -17.41 -19.65
N LYS A 64 -17.74 -18.20 -20.70
CA LYS A 64 -16.82 -18.46 -21.80
C LYS A 64 -17.51 -18.18 -23.13
N SER A 65 -17.04 -17.18 -23.88
CA SER A 65 -17.54 -16.84 -25.23
C SER A 65 -19.06 -16.64 -25.36
N GLY A 66 -19.75 -16.28 -24.27
CA GLY A 66 -21.21 -16.10 -24.24
C GLY A 66 -21.94 -17.16 -23.41
N ASP A 67 -21.36 -18.35 -23.27
CA ASP A 67 -21.98 -19.48 -22.56
C ASP A 67 -21.52 -19.58 -21.10
N LEU A 68 -22.39 -20.17 -20.27
CA LEU A 68 -22.12 -20.41 -18.85
C LEU A 68 -21.54 -21.81 -18.64
N LEU A 69 -20.38 -21.87 -18.00
CA LEU A 69 -19.62 -23.08 -17.76
C LEU A 69 -19.69 -23.42 -16.27
N SER A 70 -20.44 -24.47 -15.93
CA SER A 70 -20.72 -24.89 -14.55
C SER A 70 -20.05 -26.20 -14.14
N GLU A 71 -19.46 -26.96 -15.08
CA GLU A 71 -18.79 -28.22 -14.77
C GLU A 71 -17.45 -27.98 -14.04
N PRO A 72 -17.23 -28.57 -12.84
CA PRO A 72 -16.04 -28.28 -12.02
C PRO A 72 -14.69 -28.58 -12.70
N THR A 73 -14.62 -29.64 -13.49
CA THR A 73 -13.41 -30.07 -14.24
C THR A 73 -13.01 -29.04 -15.29
N GLU A 74 -13.97 -28.54 -16.05
CA GLU A 74 -13.78 -27.53 -17.09
C GLU A 74 -13.52 -26.14 -16.49
N ILE A 75 -14.20 -25.79 -15.39
CA ILE A 75 -13.88 -24.58 -14.59
C ILE A 75 -12.41 -24.61 -14.18
N ARG A 76 -11.91 -25.76 -13.69
CA ARG A 76 -10.52 -25.94 -13.29
C ARG A 76 -9.57 -25.76 -14.48
N LYS A 77 -9.83 -26.44 -15.62
CA LYS A 77 -9.00 -26.30 -16.84
C LYS A 77 -8.95 -24.86 -17.33
N GLN A 78 -10.09 -24.19 -17.39
CA GLN A 78 -10.17 -22.79 -17.83
C GLN A 78 -9.43 -21.85 -16.87
N THR A 79 -9.54 -22.09 -15.56
CA THR A 79 -8.83 -21.33 -14.53
C THR A 79 -7.31 -21.45 -14.69
N VAL A 80 -6.80 -22.68 -14.83
CA VAL A 80 -5.38 -22.94 -15.05
C VAL A 80 -4.92 -22.25 -16.34
N SER A 81 -5.61 -22.50 -17.45
CA SER A 81 -5.28 -21.88 -18.74
C SER A 81 -5.24 -20.34 -18.69
N PHE A 82 -6.24 -19.73 -18.04
CA PHE A 82 -6.31 -18.28 -17.89
C PHE A 82 -5.12 -17.72 -17.09
N TYR A 83 -4.84 -18.27 -15.91
CA TYR A 83 -3.76 -17.76 -15.07
C TYR A 83 -2.37 -18.10 -15.61
N SER A 84 -2.17 -19.27 -16.22
CA SER A 84 -0.92 -19.60 -16.90
C SER A 84 -0.62 -18.61 -18.02
N LYS A 85 -1.61 -18.25 -18.84
CA LYS A 85 -1.46 -17.20 -19.86
C LYS A 85 -1.28 -15.81 -19.25
N LEU A 86 -1.89 -15.55 -18.09
CA LEU A 86 -1.78 -14.27 -17.42
C LEU A 86 -0.35 -14.03 -16.91
N TYR A 87 0.28 -15.07 -16.35
CA TYR A 87 1.62 -14.99 -15.77
C TYR A 87 2.77 -15.26 -16.75
N SER A 88 2.48 -15.72 -17.98
CA SER A 88 3.53 -15.97 -18.97
C SER A 88 4.30 -14.70 -19.31
N SER A 89 5.63 -14.77 -19.29
CA SER A 89 6.50 -13.64 -19.58
C SER A 89 6.44 -13.23 -21.06
N GLU A 90 6.00 -12.00 -21.34
CA GLU A 90 6.12 -11.36 -22.67
C GLU A 90 7.43 -10.54 -22.74
N TRP A 91 8.59 -11.19 -22.62
CA TRP A 91 9.88 -10.49 -22.73
C TRP A 91 10.19 -10.15 -24.19
N SER A 92 10.22 -8.87 -24.54
CA SER A 92 10.80 -8.38 -25.79
C SER A 92 12.24 -7.92 -25.53
N GLY A 93 13.22 -8.61 -26.11
CA GLY A 93 14.65 -8.41 -25.86
C GLY A 93 15.24 -7.12 -26.43
N ALA A 94 14.65 -5.96 -26.18
CA ALA A 94 15.24 -4.67 -26.50
C ALA A 94 16.37 -4.34 -25.52
N GLN A 95 17.51 -5.03 -25.67
CA GLN A 95 18.76 -4.87 -24.89
C GLN A 95 19.22 -3.40 -24.77
N VAL A 96 18.84 -2.57 -25.73
CA VAL A 96 19.20 -1.14 -25.83
C VAL A 96 18.58 -0.28 -24.71
N VAL A 97 17.44 -0.66 -24.15
CA VAL A 97 16.76 0.12 -23.09
C VAL A 97 17.36 -0.15 -21.70
N GLU A 98 17.86 -1.36 -21.44
CA GLU A 98 18.38 -1.72 -20.11
C GLU A 98 19.70 -1.02 -19.78
N ASP A 99 20.67 -1.02 -20.71
CA ASP A 99 22.00 -0.52 -20.40
C ASP A 99 22.04 0.99 -20.17
N SER A 100 21.16 1.76 -20.85
CA SER A 100 21.07 3.22 -20.67
C SER A 100 20.24 3.64 -19.46
N PHE A 101 19.15 2.91 -19.16
CA PHE A 101 18.27 3.21 -18.03
C PHE A 101 18.90 2.87 -16.67
N LEU A 102 19.78 1.88 -16.63
CA LEU A 102 20.43 1.43 -15.40
C LEU A 102 21.72 2.22 -15.05
N VAL A 103 22.18 3.13 -15.92
CA VAL A 103 23.35 3.98 -15.65
C VAL A 103 23.05 4.99 -14.54
N GLY A 104 23.98 5.16 -13.61
CA GLY A 104 23.90 6.20 -12.58
C GLY A 104 22.92 5.91 -11.44
N LEU A 105 22.28 4.73 -11.44
CA LEU A 105 21.47 4.30 -10.30
C LEU A 105 22.34 4.07 -9.06
N PRO A 106 21.81 4.33 -7.85
CA PRO A 106 22.50 4.05 -6.60
C PRO A 106 22.95 2.59 -6.54
N LYS A 107 24.20 2.37 -6.14
CA LYS A 107 24.77 1.03 -5.96
C LYS A 107 25.08 0.78 -4.50
N LEU A 108 25.04 -0.49 -4.12
CA LEU A 108 25.54 -0.92 -2.82
C LEU A 108 27.05 -0.68 -2.73
N SER A 109 27.52 -0.27 -1.56
CA SER A 109 28.93 -0.40 -1.22
C SER A 109 29.32 -1.87 -1.18
N GLU A 110 30.55 -2.22 -1.55
CA GLU A 110 31.04 -3.60 -1.46
C GLU A 110 30.83 -4.23 -0.08
N ARG A 111 31.04 -3.45 1.00
CA ARG A 111 30.81 -3.93 2.37
C ARG A 111 29.35 -4.37 2.58
N ALA A 112 28.39 -3.59 2.10
CA ALA A 112 26.98 -3.91 2.21
C ALA A 112 26.60 -5.11 1.34
N ALA A 113 27.17 -5.24 0.14
CA ALA A 113 26.97 -6.41 -0.71
C ALA A 113 27.47 -7.69 -0.01
N ARG A 114 28.73 -7.69 0.47
CA ARG A 114 29.31 -8.81 1.23
C ARG A 114 28.48 -9.20 2.46
N GLU A 115 27.93 -8.21 3.17
CA GLU A 115 27.08 -8.44 4.33
C GLU A 115 25.73 -9.08 3.97
N LEU A 116 25.15 -8.74 2.82
CA LEU A 116 23.90 -9.35 2.34
C LEU A 116 24.12 -10.78 1.84
N ASP A 117 25.29 -11.06 1.26
CA ASP A 117 25.66 -12.35 0.66
C ASP A 117 26.24 -13.35 1.66
N ARG A 118 26.45 -12.96 2.93
CA ARG A 118 26.92 -13.87 3.99
C ARG A 118 26.01 -15.09 4.16
N GLU A 119 26.51 -16.20 4.65
CA GLU A 119 25.68 -17.39 4.89
C GLU A 119 24.53 -17.09 5.88
N LEU A 120 23.40 -17.80 5.71
CA LEU A 120 22.29 -17.74 6.69
C LEU A 120 22.76 -18.30 8.03
N SER A 121 22.29 -17.70 9.12
CA SER A 121 22.56 -18.17 10.50
C SER A 121 21.29 -18.68 11.16
N LEU A 122 21.46 -19.55 12.16
CA LEU A 122 20.34 -20.09 12.94
C LEU A 122 19.61 -18.96 13.69
N GLU A 123 20.36 -18.02 14.23
CA GLU A 123 19.85 -16.85 14.96
C GLU A 123 18.98 -15.98 14.05
N GLU A 124 19.44 -15.71 12.82
CA GLU A 124 18.70 -14.93 11.83
C GLU A 124 17.38 -15.59 11.44
N LEU A 125 17.38 -16.92 11.25
CA LEU A 125 16.15 -17.65 10.97
C LEU A 125 15.22 -17.65 12.18
N HIS A 126 15.74 -17.85 13.39
CA HIS A 126 14.93 -17.79 14.61
C HIS A 126 14.27 -16.43 14.78
N GLU A 127 15.04 -15.36 14.58
CA GLU A 127 14.58 -13.99 14.58
C GLU A 127 13.51 -13.70 13.52
N ALA A 128 13.66 -14.25 12.32
CA ALA A 128 12.66 -14.14 11.26
C ALA A 128 11.37 -14.88 11.67
N LEU A 129 11.51 -16.08 12.24
CA LEU A 129 10.41 -16.92 12.71
C LEU A 129 9.59 -16.25 13.82
N GLN A 130 10.24 -15.65 14.81
CA GLN A 130 9.54 -14.93 15.89
C GLN A 130 8.68 -13.77 15.36
N ARG A 131 9.14 -13.11 14.29
CA ARG A 131 8.41 -12.02 13.61
C ARG A 131 7.30 -12.50 12.67
N MET A 132 7.15 -13.81 12.43
CA MET A 132 6.01 -14.33 11.68
C MET A 132 4.75 -14.30 12.54
N GLU A 133 3.60 -13.98 11.95
CA GLU A 133 2.33 -13.93 12.65
C GLU A 133 1.72 -15.32 12.82
N ASN A 134 1.03 -15.53 13.94
CA ASN A 134 0.27 -16.75 14.22
C ASN A 134 -1.09 -16.73 13.46
N GLY A 135 -1.68 -17.90 13.24
CA GLY A 135 -2.99 -18.07 12.61
C GLY A 135 -2.99 -17.82 11.10
N ARG A 136 -1.82 -17.90 10.44
CA ARG A 136 -1.68 -17.76 8.98
C ARG A 136 -1.76 -19.13 8.31
N ALA A 137 -2.44 -19.22 7.17
CA ALA A 137 -2.60 -20.47 6.42
C ALA A 137 -1.24 -21.08 5.99
N SER A 138 -1.12 -22.40 6.14
CA SER A 138 0.03 -23.22 5.72
C SER A 138 0.07 -23.43 4.21
N GLY A 139 1.14 -24.07 3.73
CA GLY A 139 1.20 -24.62 2.38
C GLY A 139 0.58 -26.02 2.30
N ILE A 140 0.98 -26.77 1.27
CA ILE A 140 0.56 -28.16 1.03
C ILE A 140 0.94 -29.13 2.15
N ASP A 141 1.91 -28.77 2.99
CA ASP A 141 2.44 -29.57 4.09
C ASP A 141 1.63 -29.48 5.39
N GLY A 142 0.71 -28.51 5.49
CA GLY A 142 -0.08 -28.30 6.71
C GLY A 142 0.70 -27.65 7.87
N LEU A 143 2.00 -27.33 7.71
CA LEU A 143 2.84 -26.85 8.80
C LEU A 143 2.71 -25.33 8.97
N LEU A 144 2.24 -24.89 10.14
CA LEU A 144 2.05 -23.49 10.50
C LEU A 144 3.33 -22.88 11.11
N ALA A 145 3.40 -21.55 11.21
CA ALA A 145 4.53 -20.88 11.85
C ALA A 145 4.68 -21.29 13.32
N GLU A 146 3.57 -21.56 14.00
CA GLU A 146 3.50 -22.03 15.38
C GLU A 146 4.18 -23.37 15.59
N PHE A 147 4.11 -24.27 14.61
CA PHE A 147 4.84 -25.52 14.65
C PHE A 147 6.35 -25.26 14.71
N TYR A 148 6.88 -24.46 13.79
CA TYR A 148 8.30 -24.10 13.80
C TYR A 148 8.70 -23.37 15.08
N LYS A 149 7.85 -22.46 15.60
CA LYS A 149 8.12 -21.74 16.87
C LYS A 149 8.20 -22.70 18.06
N ALA A 150 7.29 -23.67 18.14
CA ALA A 150 7.23 -24.62 19.24
C ALA A 150 8.40 -25.62 19.20
N PHE A 151 8.80 -26.06 18.01
CA PHE A 151 9.80 -27.11 17.84
C PHE A 151 11.18 -26.61 17.37
N TRP A 152 11.42 -25.29 17.37
CA TRP A 152 12.65 -24.70 16.83
C TRP A 152 13.93 -25.29 17.43
N ALA A 153 13.93 -25.56 18.74
CA ALA A 153 15.07 -26.17 19.43
C ALA A 153 15.43 -27.57 18.91
N VAL A 154 14.47 -28.27 18.29
CA VAL A 154 14.66 -29.61 17.72
C VAL A 154 14.97 -29.53 16.24
N ILE A 155 14.19 -28.77 15.45
CA ILE A 155 14.26 -28.81 13.98
C ILE A 155 15.06 -27.67 13.34
N GLY A 156 15.39 -26.62 14.09
CA GLY A 156 15.93 -25.38 13.53
C GLY A 156 17.25 -25.58 12.77
N GLN A 157 18.10 -26.47 13.27
CA GLN A 157 19.37 -26.81 12.62
C GLN A 157 19.15 -27.54 11.29
N ASP A 158 18.19 -28.47 11.24
CA ASP A 158 17.84 -29.20 10.02
C ASP A 158 17.25 -28.25 8.96
N VAL A 159 16.39 -27.31 9.38
CA VAL A 159 15.86 -26.27 8.49
C VAL A 159 17.01 -25.44 7.89
N LEU A 160 17.98 -25.01 8.71
CA LEU A 160 19.14 -24.26 8.23
C LEU A 160 19.94 -25.07 7.19
N HIS A 161 20.21 -26.35 7.47
CA HIS A 161 20.94 -27.23 6.55
C HIS A 161 20.23 -27.40 5.21
N VAL A 162 18.91 -27.61 5.23
CA VAL A 162 18.10 -27.69 4.01
C VAL A 162 18.21 -26.39 3.21
N LEU A 163 18.09 -25.23 3.87
CA LEU A 163 18.21 -23.93 3.19
C LEU A 163 19.60 -23.69 2.60
N TRP A 164 20.68 -24.11 3.27
CA TRP A 164 22.03 -24.04 2.70
C TRP A 164 22.21 -24.93 1.48
N ASP A 165 21.72 -26.17 1.51
CA ASP A 165 21.78 -27.07 0.34
C ASP A 165 21.03 -26.45 -0.86
N ASN A 166 19.85 -25.85 -0.61
CA ASN A 166 19.08 -25.16 -1.64
C ASN A 166 19.86 -24.00 -2.28
N ILE A 167 20.49 -23.15 -1.46
CA ILE A 167 21.27 -22.01 -1.92
C ILE A 167 22.49 -22.48 -2.73
N ARG A 168 23.20 -23.52 -2.27
CA ARG A 168 24.39 -24.07 -2.95
C ARG A 168 24.04 -24.70 -4.29
N ARG A 169 22.91 -25.41 -4.37
CA ARG A 169 22.41 -26.02 -5.61
C ARG A 169 21.77 -25.01 -6.56
N GLY A 170 21.31 -23.87 -6.04
CA GLY A 170 20.51 -22.91 -6.78
C GLY A 170 19.10 -23.41 -7.08
N GLU A 171 18.56 -24.33 -6.27
CA GLU A 171 17.24 -24.92 -6.47
C GLU A 171 16.49 -25.07 -5.13
N LEU A 172 15.21 -24.69 -5.12
CA LEU A 172 14.32 -24.90 -3.98
C LEU A 172 13.78 -26.35 -3.94
N PRO A 173 13.44 -26.88 -2.74
CA PRO A 173 12.82 -28.19 -2.60
C PRO A 173 11.50 -28.25 -3.35
N LEU A 174 11.09 -29.45 -3.74
CA LEU A 174 9.84 -29.67 -4.46
C LEU A 174 8.61 -29.10 -3.71
N SER A 175 8.56 -29.26 -2.39
CA SER A 175 7.50 -28.70 -1.53
C SER A 175 7.40 -27.18 -1.64
N CYS A 176 8.55 -26.51 -1.75
CA CYS A 176 8.71 -25.07 -1.89
C CYS A 176 8.40 -24.55 -3.30
N ARG A 177 8.48 -25.42 -4.31
CA ARG A 177 8.15 -25.11 -5.71
C ARG A 177 6.66 -25.32 -6.02
N ARG A 178 5.91 -25.91 -5.09
CA ARG A 178 4.46 -26.13 -5.18
C ARG A 178 3.70 -25.15 -4.31
N ALA A 179 2.49 -24.79 -4.73
CA ALA A 179 1.62 -23.92 -3.96
C ALA A 179 0.16 -24.33 -4.11
N VAL A 180 -0.61 -24.25 -3.02
CA VAL A 180 -2.07 -24.34 -3.12
C VAL A 180 -2.60 -23.01 -3.62
N LEU A 181 -3.33 -23.02 -4.73
CA LEU A 181 -3.95 -21.81 -5.27
C LEU A 181 -5.36 -21.66 -4.69
N THR A 182 -5.60 -20.56 -3.96
CA THR A 182 -6.94 -20.15 -3.54
C THR A 182 -7.37 -18.91 -4.31
N LEU A 183 -8.64 -18.86 -4.72
CA LEU A 183 -9.20 -17.71 -5.43
C LEU A 183 -10.06 -16.89 -4.47
N LEU A 184 -9.71 -15.61 -4.31
CA LEU A 184 -10.50 -14.67 -3.52
C LEU A 184 -11.38 -13.80 -4.42
N PRO A 185 -12.68 -13.63 -4.13
CA PRO A 185 -13.55 -12.80 -4.95
C PRO A 185 -13.14 -11.32 -4.86
N LYS A 186 -13.02 -10.66 -6.02
CA LYS A 186 -12.95 -9.20 -6.13
C LYS A 186 -14.36 -8.64 -6.35
N LYS A 187 -14.45 -7.33 -6.55
CA LYS A 187 -15.72 -6.67 -6.97
C LYS A 187 -16.02 -7.00 -8.44
N GLY A 188 -17.30 -7.02 -8.80
CA GLY A 188 -17.78 -7.22 -10.17
C GLY A 188 -18.50 -8.56 -10.34
N ASP A 189 -18.82 -8.88 -11.60
CA ASP A 189 -19.44 -10.15 -11.98
C ASP A 189 -18.45 -11.31 -11.75
N LEU A 190 -18.76 -12.17 -10.77
CA LEU A 190 -17.91 -13.30 -10.37
C LEU A 190 -17.90 -14.45 -11.40
N THR A 191 -18.71 -14.38 -12.46
CA THR A 191 -18.60 -15.30 -13.60
C THR A 191 -17.38 -15.03 -14.49
N HIS A 192 -16.65 -13.92 -14.26
CA HIS A 192 -15.42 -13.60 -14.98
C HIS A 192 -14.16 -13.81 -14.13
N LEU A 193 -13.23 -14.65 -14.60
CA LEU A 193 -11.96 -14.96 -13.89
C LEU A 193 -11.10 -13.73 -13.54
N LYS A 194 -11.15 -12.65 -14.33
CA LYS A 194 -10.46 -11.38 -14.02
C LYS A 194 -10.88 -10.76 -12.67
N ASN A 195 -12.10 -11.08 -12.22
CA ASN A 195 -12.68 -10.62 -10.96
C ASN A 195 -12.37 -11.57 -9.79
N TRP A 196 -11.47 -12.52 -9.98
CA TRP A 196 -10.89 -13.33 -8.92
C TRP A 196 -9.44 -12.91 -8.69
N ARG A 197 -8.96 -13.06 -7.45
CA ARG A 197 -7.56 -12.86 -7.07
C ARG A 197 -6.94 -14.21 -6.75
N PRO A 198 -5.94 -14.68 -7.52
CA PRO A 198 -5.18 -15.84 -7.12
C PRO A 198 -4.30 -15.49 -5.91
N VAL A 199 -4.30 -16.38 -4.92
CA VAL A 199 -3.41 -16.36 -3.76
C VAL A 199 -2.74 -17.73 -3.68
N SER A 200 -1.42 -17.73 -3.83
CA SER A 200 -0.59 -18.93 -3.70
C SER A 200 -0.20 -19.12 -2.23
N LEU A 201 -0.59 -20.24 -1.64
CA LEU A 201 -0.22 -20.65 -0.29
C LEU A 201 1.07 -21.48 -0.36
N LEU A 202 2.20 -20.83 -0.09
CA LEU A 202 3.53 -21.47 -0.01
C LEU A 202 3.73 -22.18 1.34
N CYS A 203 4.60 -23.19 1.36
CA CYS A 203 5.06 -23.80 2.62
C CYS A 203 5.76 -22.79 3.52
N THR A 204 5.70 -23.05 4.83
CA THR A 204 6.09 -22.08 5.86
C THR A 204 7.61 -21.91 5.96
N ASP A 205 8.38 -22.97 5.71
CA ASP A 205 9.83 -22.94 5.53
C ASP A 205 10.28 -21.98 4.41
N CYS A 206 9.57 -21.99 3.28
CA CYS A 206 9.80 -21.07 2.18
C CYS A 206 9.47 -19.61 2.54
N LYS A 207 8.39 -19.41 3.30
CA LYS A 207 8.03 -18.10 3.86
C LYS A 207 9.07 -17.61 4.87
N LEU A 208 9.65 -18.52 5.65
CA LEU A 208 10.71 -18.23 6.62
C LEU A 208 11.98 -17.75 5.91
N LEU A 209 12.44 -18.46 4.88
CA LEU A 209 13.55 -18.02 4.04
C LEU A 209 13.27 -16.63 3.44
N SER A 210 12.09 -16.44 2.84
CA SER A 210 11.69 -15.15 2.27
C SER A 210 11.69 -14.01 3.30
N LYS A 211 11.25 -14.29 4.53
CA LYS A 211 11.24 -13.31 5.63
C LYS A 211 12.66 -12.95 6.09
N ALA A 212 13.56 -13.93 6.18
CA ALA A 212 14.97 -13.71 6.51
C ALA A 212 15.65 -12.84 5.45
N LEU A 213 15.50 -13.19 4.17
CA LEU A 213 16.04 -12.41 3.06
C LEU A 213 15.45 -11.00 2.97
N ALA A 214 14.13 -10.85 3.15
CA ALA A 214 13.50 -9.54 3.22
C ALA A 214 14.08 -8.69 4.35
N SER A 215 14.34 -9.29 5.51
CA SER A 215 14.95 -8.61 6.67
C SER A 215 16.37 -8.14 6.37
N ARG A 216 17.15 -8.89 5.57
CA ARG A 216 18.45 -8.43 5.07
C ARG A 216 18.30 -7.23 4.14
N LEU A 217 17.44 -7.33 3.13
CA LEU A 217 17.23 -6.28 2.13
C LEU A 217 16.72 -4.97 2.75
N THR A 218 15.87 -5.03 3.78
CA THR A 218 15.39 -3.84 4.48
C THR A 218 16.52 -2.95 5.01
N LYS A 219 17.66 -3.53 5.41
CA LYS A 219 18.81 -2.78 5.96
C LYS A 219 19.46 -1.82 4.94
N VAL A 220 19.25 -2.07 3.65
CA VAL A 220 19.86 -1.28 2.56
C VAL A 220 18.82 -0.59 1.67
N MET A 221 17.54 -0.95 1.81
CA MET A 221 16.46 -0.56 0.91
C MET A 221 16.32 0.96 0.76
N GLU A 222 16.38 1.70 1.87
CA GLU A 222 16.23 3.17 1.87
C GLU A 222 17.31 3.89 1.07
N ARG A 223 18.50 3.30 0.93
CA ARG A 223 19.62 3.89 0.18
C ARG A 223 19.52 3.66 -1.32
N LEU A 224 18.82 2.60 -1.72
CA LEU A 224 18.69 2.20 -3.12
C LEU A 224 17.39 2.70 -3.74
N ILE A 225 16.32 2.73 -2.95
CA ILE A 225 14.99 3.08 -3.44
C ILE A 225 14.77 4.59 -3.32
N HIS A 226 14.53 5.23 -4.47
CA HIS A 226 14.22 6.66 -4.56
C HIS A 226 13.11 7.07 -3.60
N GLN A 227 13.20 8.28 -3.03
CA GLN A 227 12.27 8.80 -2.01
C GLN A 227 10.79 8.79 -2.45
N ASP A 228 10.52 8.87 -3.75
CA ASP A 228 9.15 8.88 -4.31
C ASP A 228 8.46 7.51 -4.29
N GLN A 229 9.20 6.41 -4.08
CA GLN A 229 8.63 5.06 -3.98
C GLN A 229 8.14 4.80 -2.56
N MET A 230 6.85 4.99 -2.30
CA MET A 230 6.28 4.81 -0.95
C MET A 230 5.84 3.38 -0.63
N TYR A 231 5.56 2.55 -1.64
CA TYR A 231 4.99 1.22 -1.42
C TYR A 231 6.05 0.22 -0.95
N CYS A 232 5.76 -0.46 0.16
CA CYS A 232 6.59 -1.50 0.78
C CYS A 232 7.98 -1.04 1.24
N VAL A 233 8.17 0.26 1.48
CA VAL A 233 9.38 0.78 2.14
C VAL A 233 9.01 1.16 3.58
N PRO A 234 9.79 0.74 4.59
CA PRO A 234 9.55 1.11 5.98
C PRO A 234 9.42 2.62 6.16
N ASP A 235 8.61 3.03 7.12
CA ASP A 235 8.41 4.43 7.53
C ASP A 235 7.89 5.39 6.44
N ARG A 236 7.61 4.90 5.23
CA ARG A 236 6.94 5.64 4.16
C ARG A 236 5.43 5.42 4.22
N SER A 237 4.66 6.49 3.98
CA SER A 237 3.21 6.45 4.10
C SER A 237 2.53 6.59 2.75
N ILE A 238 1.45 5.82 2.55
CA ILE A 238 0.54 6.00 1.42
C ILE A 238 -0.02 7.43 1.35
N PHE A 239 -0.17 8.09 2.51
CA PHE A 239 -0.67 9.45 2.59
C PHE A 239 0.27 10.47 1.93
N ASP A 240 1.58 10.21 1.91
CA ASP A 240 2.56 11.13 1.34
C ASP A 240 2.35 11.34 -0.16
N ASN A 241 2.02 10.26 -0.89
CA ASN A 241 1.71 10.38 -2.31
C ASN A 241 0.38 11.10 -2.55
N VAL A 242 -0.63 10.85 -1.70
CA VAL A 242 -1.92 11.57 -1.83
C VAL A 242 -1.72 13.06 -1.55
N TYR A 243 -0.91 13.43 -0.55
CA TYR A 243 -0.57 14.81 -0.25
C TYR A 243 0.22 15.47 -1.38
N LEU A 244 1.24 14.79 -1.91
CA LEU A 244 2.04 15.28 -3.02
C LEU A 244 1.15 15.62 -4.23
N ILE A 245 0.32 14.67 -4.63
CA ILE A 245 -0.55 14.84 -5.80
C ILE A 245 -1.59 15.95 -5.57
N ARG A 246 -2.24 15.99 -4.39
CA ARG A 246 -3.16 17.07 -4.03
C ARG A 246 -2.47 18.43 -4.11
N ASP A 247 -1.29 18.56 -3.49
CA ASP A 247 -0.60 19.82 -3.36
C ASP A 247 -0.02 20.28 -4.71
N ILE A 248 0.43 19.36 -5.57
CA ILE A 248 0.78 19.69 -6.96
C ILE A 248 -0.43 20.30 -7.69
N LEU A 249 -1.60 19.66 -7.60
CA LEU A 249 -2.82 20.19 -8.24
C LEU A 249 -3.17 21.59 -7.73
N ASP A 250 -3.02 21.83 -6.42
CA ASP A 250 -3.33 23.13 -5.81
C ASP A 250 -2.30 24.20 -6.17
N VAL A 251 -0.99 23.90 -6.11
CA VAL A 251 0.08 24.81 -6.57
C VAL A 251 -0.12 25.17 -8.05
N SER A 252 -0.38 24.18 -8.90
CA SER A 252 -0.60 24.41 -10.33
C SER A 252 -1.75 25.38 -10.58
N ARG A 253 -2.84 25.31 -9.79
CA ARG A 253 -3.96 26.26 -9.92
C ARG A 253 -3.61 27.64 -9.39
N LEU A 254 -3.02 27.71 -8.20
CA LEU A 254 -2.68 28.98 -7.55
C LEU A 254 -1.68 29.81 -8.36
N LEU A 255 -0.72 29.13 -9.01
CA LEU A 255 0.33 29.76 -9.81
C LEU A 255 0.02 29.77 -11.32
N GLY A 256 -1.15 29.28 -11.75
CA GLY A 256 -1.52 29.24 -13.17
C GLY A 256 -0.61 28.37 -14.05
N LEU A 257 -0.01 27.32 -13.48
CA LEU A 257 0.94 26.45 -14.18
C LEU A 257 0.22 25.51 -15.14
N LYS A 258 0.86 25.29 -16.29
CA LYS A 258 0.47 24.26 -17.27
C LYS A 258 1.04 22.92 -16.80
N THR A 259 0.21 22.10 -16.15
CA THR A 259 0.65 20.82 -15.56
C THR A 259 -0.10 19.64 -16.15
N GLY A 260 0.63 18.61 -16.57
CA GLY A 260 0.08 17.32 -16.98
C GLY A 260 0.52 16.24 -16.01
N LEU A 261 -0.40 15.41 -15.53
CA LEU A 261 -0.11 14.24 -14.70
C LEU A 261 -0.54 12.98 -15.45
N ILE A 262 0.32 11.97 -15.48
CA ILE A 262 0.07 10.68 -16.13
C ILE A 262 0.14 9.58 -15.06
N PHE A 263 -0.93 8.81 -14.93
CA PHE A 263 -1.06 7.69 -14.03
C PHE A 263 -1.04 6.41 -14.84
N LEU A 264 0.02 5.63 -14.67
CA LEU A 264 0.18 4.35 -15.34
C LEU A 264 -0.24 3.22 -14.40
N ASP A 265 -1.23 2.45 -14.82
CA ASP A 265 -1.60 1.19 -14.18
C ASP A 265 -0.85 0.03 -14.84
N GLN A 266 -0.69 -1.07 -14.12
CA GLN A 266 0.01 -2.25 -14.61
C GLN A 266 -0.90 -3.47 -14.50
N ILE A 267 -0.91 -4.32 -15.52
CA ILE A 267 -1.81 -5.50 -15.56
C ILE A 267 -1.43 -6.46 -14.42
N LEU A 268 -0.13 -6.72 -14.23
CA LEU A 268 0.47 -7.53 -13.18
C LEU A 268 1.89 -7.05 -12.86
N SER A 269 2.28 -7.09 -11.59
CA SER A 269 3.66 -7.03 -11.05
C SER A 269 4.71 -6.31 -11.91
N SER A 270 4.36 -5.15 -12.43
CA SER A 270 5.26 -4.29 -13.20
C SER A 270 5.77 -4.78 -14.57
N ALA A 271 5.11 -5.78 -15.17
CA ALA A 271 5.55 -6.34 -16.45
C ALA A 271 4.90 -5.68 -17.69
N LYS A 272 3.70 -5.10 -17.57
CA LYS A 272 2.97 -4.52 -18.72
C LYS A 272 2.05 -3.38 -18.31
N VAL A 273 2.14 -2.26 -19.03
CA VAL A 273 1.24 -1.12 -18.84
C VAL A 273 -0.19 -1.51 -19.22
N ASN A 274 -1.12 -1.22 -18.31
CA ASN A 274 -2.53 -1.37 -18.53
C ASN A 274 -3.12 -0.04 -19.02
N TRP A 275 -3.07 0.19 -20.32
CA TRP A 275 -3.56 1.44 -20.92
C TRP A 275 -5.04 1.71 -20.61
N THR A 276 -5.86 0.68 -20.47
CA THR A 276 -7.30 0.82 -20.18
C THR A 276 -7.60 1.35 -18.78
N LYS A 277 -6.68 1.16 -17.83
CA LYS A 277 -6.79 1.68 -16.45
C LYS A 277 -5.85 2.84 -16.17
N SER A 278 -4.97 3.15 -17.12
CA SER A 278 -4.10 4.31 -17.04
C SER A 278 -4.91 5.57 -17.35
N GLU A 279 -4.56 6.68 -16.73
CA GLU A 279 -5.28 7.94 -16.85
C GLU A 279 -4.31 9.10 -17.00
N ALA A 280 -4.72 10.17 -17.67
CA ALA A 280 -3.94 11.40 -17.75
C ALA A 280 -4.85 12.59 -17.44
N ILE A 281 -4.36 13.54 -16.65
CA ILE A 281 -5.10 14.75 -16.28
C ILE A 281 -4.29 16.00 -16.61
N LEU A 282 -5.00 16.99 -17.13
CA LEU A 282 -4.47 18.29 -17.49
C LEU A 282 -4.99 19.36 -16.53
N VAL A 283 -4.07 20.20 -16.02
CA VAL A 283 -4.35 21.33 -15.12
C VAL A 283 -3.78 22.60 -15.73
N GLY A 284 -4.51 23.71 -15.56
CA GLY A 284 -4.18 25.01 -16.13
C GLY A 284 -4.75 25.23 -17.53
N GLU A 285 -4.47 26.41 -18.07
CA GLU A 285 -4.91 26.81 -19.41
C GLU A 285 -3.86 26.47 -20.46
N TRP A 286 -4.22 25.57 -21.37
CA TRP A 286 -3.35 25.08 -22.45
C TRP A 286 -3.83 25.64 -23.79
N GLY A 287 -3.49 26.90 -24.08
CA GLY A 287 -3.87 27.57 -25.33
C GLY A 287 -3.08 27.16 -26.58
N GLY A 288 -1.90 26.52 -26.41
CA GLY A 288 -1.00 26.14 -27.51
C GLY A 288 -1.14 24.70 -27.99
N GLY A 289 -2.25 24.02 -27.66
CA GLY A 289 -2.41 22.59 -27.89
C GLY A 289 -1.89 21.73 -26.72
N GLN A 290 -2.32 20.47 -26.69
CA GLN A 290 -1.98 19.52 -25.63
C GLN A 290 -0.88 18.56 -26.12
N PRO A 291 0.04 18.13 -25.25
CA PRO A 291 1.05 17.13 -25.63
C PRO A 291 0.40 15.83 -26.10
N SER A 292 1.02 15.13 -27.06
CA SER A 292 0.58 13.79 -27.43
C SER A 292 0.90 12.79 -26.32
N LEU A 293 0.00 11.84 -26.09
CA LEU A 293 0.16 10.80 -25.07
C LEU A 293 0.34 9.42 -25.72
N PRO A 294 1.16 8.54 -25.11
CA PRO A 294 1.31 7.18 -25.58
C PRO A 294 0.08 6.32 -25.27
N GLY A 295 -0.02 5.18 -25.95
CA GLY A 295 -0.98 4.12 -25.60
C GLY A 295 -2.46 4.49 -25.77
N GLY A 296 -2.77 5.49 -26.59
CA GLY A 296 -4.14 5.97 -26.83
C GLY A 296 -4.76 6.69 -25.63
N LEU A 297 -3.95 7.14 -24.67
CA LEU A 297 -4.43 7.92 -23.54
C LEU A 297 -4.96 9.29 -24.00
N ALA A 298 -6.08 9.69 -23.41
CA ALA A 298 -6.68 11.01 -23.63
C ALA A 298 -6.57 11.86 -22.35
N TRP A 299 -6.28 13.14 -22.53
CA TRP A 299 -6.27 14.10 -21.43
C TRP A 299 -7.68 14.29 -20.87
N LYS A 300 -7.83 14.01 -19.59
CA LYS A 300 -9.03 14.33 -18.82
C LYS A 300 -8.87 15.69 -18.12
N ARG A 301 -10.00 16.31 -17.79
CA ARG A 301 -10.07 17.54 -16.97
C ARG A 301 -10.90 17.27 -15.72
N GLY A 302 -10.81 18.16 -14.74
CA GLY A 302 -11.59 18.09 -13.51
C GLY A 302 -10.86 17.36 -12.39
N GLY A 303 -10.71 16.03 -12.48
CA GLY A 303 -10.10 15.23 -11.42
C GLY A 303 -9.96 13.75 -11.75
N PHE A 304 -9.52 12.96 -10.78
CA PHE A 304 -9.27 11.52 -10.89
C PHE A 304 -9.29 10.88 -9.50
N LYS A 305 -9.23 9.54 -9.46
CA LYS A 305 -9.13 8.77 -8.23
C LYS A 305 -7.72 8.19 -8.07
N TYR A 306 -7.06 8.51 -6.97
CA TYR A 306 -5.73 8.03 -6.66
C TYR A 306 -5.68 7.42 -5.26
N LEU A 307 -5.19 6.18 -5.17
CA LEU A 307 -5.07 5.42 -3.91
C LEU A 307 -6.36 5.42 -3.07
N GLY A 308 -7.53 5.49 -3.73
CA GLY A 308 -8.83 5.49 -3.04
C GLY A 308 -9.41 6.86 -2.71
N VAL A 309 -8.71 7.95 -3.02
CA VAL A 309 -9.15 9.35 -2.82
C VAL A 309 -9.36 10.02 -4.17
N TYR A 310 -10.51 10.68 -4.36
CA TYR A 310 -10.77 11.54 -5.51
C TYR A 310 -10.11 12.90 -5.29
N LEU A 311 -9.32 13.34 -6.25
CA LEU A 311 -8.58 14.61 -6.24
C LEU A 311 -8.93 15.39 -7.50
N GLY A 312 -8.85 16.72 -7.46
CA GLY A 312 -9.23 17.56 -8.58
C GLY A 312 -10.10 18.74 -8.16
N THR A 313 -11.11 19.04 -8.96
CA THR A 313 -12.13 20.06 -8.70
C THR A 313 -12.98 19.70 -7.48
N ASN A 314 -13.74 20.68 -6.97
CA ASN A 314 -14.67 20.46 -5.86
C ASN A 314 -15.68 19.35 -6.13
N GLU A 315 -16.14 19.18 -7.37
CA GLU A 315 -17.00 18.06 -7.77
C GLU A 315 -16.33 16.70 -7.50
N PHE A 316 -15.07 16.55 -7.90
CA PHE A 316 -14.32 15.32 -7.62
C PHE A 316 -14.02 15.15 -6.13
N LEU A 317 -13.69 16.22 -5.41
CA LEU A 317 -13.47 16.15 -3.97
C LEU A 317 -14.73 15.67 -3.23
N ASN A 318 -15.92 16.08 -3.67
CA ASN A 318 -17.20 15.67 -3.08
C ASN A 318 -17.50 14.17 -3.28
N LYS A 319 -17.06 13.57 -4.40
CA LYS A 319 -17.17 12.12 -4.67
C LYS A 319 -16.49 11.24 -3.61
N ASN A 320 -15.57 11.79 -2.82
CA ASN A 320 -15.00 11.06 -1.67
C ASN A 320 -16.05 10.73 -0.62
N TRP A 321 -17.10 11.53 -0.50
CA TRP A 321 -18.02 11.48 0.63
C TRP A 321 -19.38 10.89 0.27
N GLU A 322 -19.70 10.83 -1.01
CA GLU A 322 -20.88 10.16 -1.56
C GLU A 322 -21.01 8.73 -1.01
N GLY A 323 -22.20 8.39 -0.51
CA GLY A 323 -22.51 7.08 0.02
C GLY A 323 -21.85 6.74 1.37
N SER A 324 -21.07 7.65 1.99
CA SER A 324 -20.32 7.33 3.22
C SER A 324 -21.25 7.08 4.41
N VAL A 325 -22.37 7.79 4.47
CA VAL A 325 -23.38 7.64 5.52
C VAL A 325 -24.03 6.25 5.42
N GLU A 326 -24.48 5.89 4.22
CA GLU A 326 -25.12 4.61 3.91
C GLU A 326 -24.13 3.46 4.12
N TYR A 327 -22.86 3.67 3.77
CA TYR A 327 -21.81 2.69 3.97
C TYR A 327 -21.57 2.38 5.45
N VAL A 328 -21.46 3.43 6.29
CA VAL A 328 -21.32 3.27 7.74
C VAL A 328 -22.56 2.59 8.33
N LYS A 329 -23.76 3.04 7.96
CA LYS A 329 -25.02 2.44 8.38
C LYS A 329 -25.12 0.96 8.00
N GLY A 330 -24.72 0.61 6.78
CA GLY A 330 -24.71 -0.76 6.27
C GLY A 330 -23.70 -1.68 6.97
N ARG A 331 -22.61 -1.13 7.54
CA ARG A 331 -21.70 -1.89 8.40
C ARG A 331 -22.30 -2.13 9.78
N LEU A 332 -22.93 -1.13 10.38
CA LEU A 332 -23.57 -1.23 11.69
C LEU A 332 -24.80 -2.15 11.67
N SER A 333 -25.61 -2.11 10.61
CA SER A 333 -26.83 -2.91 10.49
C SER A 333 -26.60 -4.41 10.60
N ARG A 334 -25.44 -4.90 10.13
CA ARG A 334 -25.03 -6.32 10.25
C ARG A 334 -24.89 -6.78 11.70
N TRP A 335 -24.61 -5.85 12.60
CA TRP A 335 -24.44 -6.12 14.02
C TRP A 335 -25.70 -5.79 14.83
N LYS A 336 -26.70 -5.15 14.24
CA LYS A 336 -27.90 -4.67 14.93
C LYS A 336 -28.62 -5.77 15.72
N ARG A 337 -28.72 -7.00 15.16
CA ARG A 337 -29.33 -8.15 15.84
C ARG A 337 -28.57 -8.59 17.11
N LEU A 338 -27.27 -8.31 17.18
CA LEU A 338 -26.42 -8.68 18.31
C LEU A 338 -26.31 -7.57 19.35
N VAL A 339 -26.67 -6.32 19.02
CA VAL A 339 -26.55 -5.16 19.91
C VAL A 339 -27.16 -5.40 21.31
N PRO A 340 -28.37 -5.98 21.45
CA PRO A 340 -28.95 -6.23 22.77
C PRO A 340 -28.13 -7.19 23.64
N LYS A 341 -27.32 -8.06 23.02
CA LYS A 341 -26.45 -9.03 23.69
C LYS A 341 -25.01 -8.53 23.85
N MET A 342 -24.67 -7.37 23.29
CA MET A 342 -23.34 -6.81 23.32
C MET A 342 -23.16 -5.90 24.54
N SER A 343 -22.07 -6.11 25.26
CA SER A 343 -21.59 -5.14 26.24
C SER A 343 -21.26 -3.80 25.57
N TYR A 344 -21.30 -2.70 26.32
CA TYR A 344 -20.89 -1.37 25.83
C TYR A 344 -19.48 -1.38 25.24
N ARG A 345 -18.55 -2.14 25.84
CA ARG A 345 -17.20 -2.36 25.29
C ARG A 345 -17.26 -3.01 23.90
N GLY A 346 -18.10 -4.03 23.72
CA GLY A 346 -18.30 -4.66 22.41
C GLY A 346 -18.86 -3.68 21.38
N ARG A 347 -19.83 -2.85 21.77
CA ARG A 347 -20.41 -1.81 20.89
C ARG A 347 -19.37 -0.79 20.47
N THR A 348 -18.55 -0.29 21.41
CA THR A 348 -17.43 0.60 21.11
C THR A 348 -16.42 -0.03 20.14
N LEU A 349 -16.07 -1.30 20.32
CA LEU A 349 -15.13 -1.98 19.41
C LEU A 349 -15.68 -2.08 17.99
N VAL A 350 -16.97 -2.41 17.83
CA VAL A 350 -17.61 -2.41 16.50
C VAL A 350 -17.60 -1.01 15.90
N ILE A 351 -17.97 0.02 16.66
CA ILE A 351 -17.97 1.38 16.16
C ILE A 351 -16.55 1.82 15.75
N ASN A 352 -15.58 1.74 16.65
CA ASN A 352 -14.23 2.26 16.43
C ASN A 352 -13.50 1.49 15.32
N ASN A 353 -13.54 0.15 15.36
CA ASN A 353 -12.70 -0.70 14.51
C ASN A 353 -13.36 -1.08 13.19
N LEU A 354 -14.69 -1.11 13.11
CA LEU A 354 -15.41 -1.48 11.89
C LEU A 354 -16.05 -0.27 11.20
N ALA A 355 -16.78 0.57 11.92
CA ALA A 355 -17.57 1.64 11.33
C ALA A 355 -16.73 2.91 11.07
N ALA A 356 -16.26 3.56 12.14
CA ALA A 356 -15.51 4.82 12.07
C ALA A 356 -14.18 4.66 11.33
N SER A 357 -13.51 3.51 11.48
CA SER A 357 -12.24 3.22 10.80
C SER A 357 -12.29 3.31 9.27
N SER A 358 -13.48 3.10 8.68
CA SER A 358 -13.67 3.21 7.24
C SER A 358 -13.48 4.63 6.69
N LEU A 359 -13.51 5.65 7.54
CA LEU A 359 -13.42 7.06 7.15
C LEU A 359 -11.99 7.60 7.22
N TRP A 360 -11.10 6.97 8.00
CA TRP A 360 -9.76 7.50 8.32
C TRP A 360 -8.92 7.84 7.10
N HIS A 361 -8.92 6.95 6.10
CA HIS A 361 -8.11 7.14 4.90
C HIS A 361 -8.47 8.43 4.15
N LYS A 362 -9.77 8.73 4.03
CA LYS A 362 -10.25 9.95 3.34
C LYS A 362 -10.09 11.18 4.22
N LEU A 363 -10.44 11.07 5.50
CA LEU A 363 -10.34 12.17 6.46
C LEU A 363 -8.91 12.68 6.63
N ALA A 364 -7.91 11.81 6.50
CA ALA A 364 -6.51 12.22 6.54
C ALA A 364 -6.08 13.11 5.35
N CYS A 365 -6.78 13.04 4.22
CA CYS A 365 -6.35 13.63 2.94
C CYS A 365 -7.21 14.80 2.46
N VAL A 366 -8.52 14.72 2.69
CA VAL A 366 -9.52 15.66 2.16
C VAL A 366 -10.46 16.10 3.27
N ASP A 367 -10.99 17.31 3.15
CA ASP A 367 -11.99 17.82 4.09
C ASP A 367 -13.38 17.26 3.78
N PRO A 368 -14.14 16.86 4.81
CA PRO A 368 -15.53 16.49 4.65
C PRO A 368 -16.42 17.73 4.44
N PRO A 369 -17.56 17.58 3.74
CA PRO A 369 -18.60 18.60 3.70
C PRO A 369 -19.08 18.95 5.11
N PRO A 370 -19.61 20.17 5.31
CA PRO A 370 -20.26 20.54 6.56
C PRO A 370 -21.34 19.53 6.95
N ASN A 371 -21.52 19.31 8.26
CA ASN A 371 -22.51 18.41 8.86
C ASN A 371 -22.35 16.91 8.58
N LEU A 372 -21.52 16.48 7.62
CA LEU A 372 -21.34 15.05 7.33
C LEU A 372 -20.87 14.27 8.55
N LEU A 373 -19.83 14.75 9.23
CA LEU A 373 -19.29 14.08 10.42
C LEU A 373 -20.30 14.05 11.56
N ALA A 374 -21.09 15.12 11.74
CA ALA A 374 -22.12 15.18 12.77
C ALA A 374 -23.24 14.15 12.49
N ASN A 375 -23.68 14.04 11.24
CA ASN A 375 -24.69 13.07 10.81
C ASN A 375 -24.22 11.62 11.02
N ILE A 376 -22.96 11.32 10.70
CA ILE A 376 -22.41 9.99 10.95
C ILE A 376 -22.23 9.76 12.45
N GLN A 377 -21.73 10.76 13.20
CA GLN A 377 -21.53 10.65 14.65
C GLN A 377 -22.85 10.32 15.37
N ALA A 378 -23.95 10.95 14.96
CA ALA A 378 -25.29 10.66 15.51
C ALA A 378 -25.66 9.18 15.32
N GLN A 379 -25.39 8.58 14.15
CA GLN A 379 -25.65 7.15 13.91
C GLN A 379 -24.75 6.23 14.73
N LEU A 380 -23.50 6.64 14.98
CA LEU A 380 -22.61 5.87 15.85
C LEU A 380 -23.13 5.86 17.29
N VAL A 381 -23.60 7.01 17.78
CA VAL A 381 -24.14 7.18 19.13
C VAL A 381 -25.48 6.46 19.28
N ASP A 382 -26.35 6.53 18.28
CA ASP A 382 -27.61 5.78 18.23
C ASP A 382 -27.35 4.25 18.33
N PHE A 383 -26.42 3.73 17.53
CA PHE A 383 -26.02 2.31 17.60
C PHE A 383 -25.42 1.94 18.96
N PHE A 384 -24.66 2.84 19.59
CA PHE A 384 -24.09 2.59 20.91
C PHE A 384 -25.17 2.43 21.97
N TRP A 385 -26.18 3.31 21.95
CA TRP A 385 -27.20 3.38 23.00
C TRP A 385 -28.37 2.43 22.79
N ASP A 386 -28.71 2.12 21.53
CA ASP A 386 -29.88 1.30 21.19
C ASP A 386 -31.17 1.87 21.80
N GLY A 387 -31.33 3.20 21.75
CA GLY A 387 -32.51 3.92 22.26
C GLY A 387 -32.48 4.33 23.74
N LEU A 388 -31.42 4.03 24.49
CA LEU A 388 -31.32 4.39 25.92
C LEU A 388 -30.12 5.29 26.20
N HIS A 389 -30.33 6.54 26.63
CA HIS A 389 -29.25 7.50 26.93
C HIS A 389 -29.09 7.70 28.45
N TRP A 390 -28.00 7.19 29.03
CA TRP A 390 -27.80 7.18 30.49
C TRP A 390 -26.78 8.20 30.99
N ILE A 391 -25.85 8.63 30.13
CA ILE A 391 -24.79 9.59 30.45
C ILE A 391 -24.66 10.63 29.33
N PRO A 392 -24.11 11.82 29.63
CA PRO A 392 -23.76 12.79 28.61
C PRO A 392 -22.83 12.19 27.55
N GLN A 393 -23.08 12.54 26.28
CA GLN A 393 -22.28 12.02 25.16
C GLN A 393 -20.78 12.37 25.28
N SER A 394 -20.44 13.51 25.90
CA SER A 394 -19.04 13.89 26.14
C SER A 394 -18.28 12.84 26.95
N VAL A 395 -18.91 12.24 27.96
CA VAL A 395 -18.31 11.19 28.82
C VAL A 395 -18.03 9.92 28.01
N LEU A 396 -18.85 9.61 27.01
CA LEU A 396 -18.70 8.43 26.17
C LEU A 396 -17.36 8.42 25.40
N HIS A 397 -16.87 9.61 25.06
CA HIS A 397 -15.64 9.82 24.31
C HIS A 397 -14.37 9.76 25.18
N LEU A 398 -14.52 9.86 26.50
CA LEU A 398 -13.37 9.82 27.42
C LEU A 398 -12.69 8.44 27.42
N PRO A 399 -11.38 8.39 27.72
CA PRO A 399 -10.67 7.14 27.98
C PRO A 399 -11.32 6.36 29.12
N LYS A 400 -11.05 5.06 29.17
CA LYS A 400 -11.63 4.19 30.22
C LYS A 400 -11.09 4.53 31.59
N GLU A 401 -9.85 4.98 31.62
CA GLU A 401 -9.11 5.43 32.79
C GLU A 401 -9.78 6.66 33.43
N GLU A 402 -10.54 7.43 32.63
CA GLU A 402 -11.28 8.63 33.06
C GLU A 402 -12.80 8.36 33.20
N GLY A 403 -13.20 7.08 33.23
CA GLY A 403 -14.61 6.68 33.39
C GLY A 403 -15.45 6.69 32.11
N GLY A 404 -14.83 6.94 30.95
CA GLY A 404 -15.49 6.85 29.65
C GLY A 404 -15.50 5.46 29.03
N GLN A 405 -15.97 5.38 27.78
CA GLN A 405 -15.98 4.12 27.01
C GLN A 405 -14.93 4.08 25.90
N GLY A 406 -14.21 5.18 25.66
CA GLY A 406 -13.27 5.34 24.57
C GLY A 406 -13.93 5.36 23.20
N LEU A 407 -15.17 5.84 23.09
CA LEU A 407 -15.84 5.95 21.80
C LEU A 407 -15.21 7.07 20.98
N VAL A 408 -14.82 6.79 19.74
CA VAL A 408 -14.20 7.82 18.90
C VAL A 408 -15.17 8.95 18.59
N GLN A 409 -14.71 10.19 18.73
CA GLN A 409 -15.39 11.38 18.22
C GLN A 409 -14.77 11.76 16.86
N LEU A 410 -15.59 11.78 15.81
CA LEU A 410 -15.12 11.92 14.43
C LEU A 410 -14.45 13.27 14.16
N SER A 411 -15.00 14.37 14.71
CA SER A 411 -14.45 15.72 14.56
C SER A 411 -13.07 15.86 15.21
N SER A 412 -12.91 15.39 16.45
CA SER A 412 -11.60 15.33 17.12
C SER A 412 -10.60 14.49 16.34
N ARG A 413 -11.03 13.35 15.78
CA ARG A 413 -10.14 12.50 14.97
C ARG A 413 -9.72 13.17 13.66
N ALA A 414 -10.63 13.88 12.99
CA ALA A 414 -10.31 14.68 11.80
C ALA A 414 -9.31 15.80 12.13
N ALA A 415 -9.50 16.51 13.26
CA ALA A 415 -8.57 17.51 13.75
C ALA A 415 -7.19 16.91 14.07
N ALA A 416 -7.14 15.73 14.68
CA ALA A 416 -5.89 15.02 14.95
C ALA A 416 -5.11 14.71 13.66
N PHE A 417 -5.78 14.34 12.56
CA PHE A 417 -5.10 14.16 11.27
C PHE A 417 -4.53 15.48 10.72
N ARG A 418 -5.23 16.60 10.89
CA ARG A 418 -4.73 17.94 10.50
C ARG A 418 -3.51 18.32 11.34
N LEU A 419 -3.53 18.06 12.64
CA LEU A 419 -2.38 18.27 13.52
C LEU A 419 -1.19 17.37 13.16
N GLN A 420 -1.45 16.10 12.82
CA GLN A 420 -0.39 15.20 12.35
C GLN A 420 0.23 15.70 11.04
N PHE A 421 -0.58 16.21 10.11
CA PHE A 421 -0.07 16.85 8.90
C PHE A 421 0.83 18.06 9.24
N ILE A 422 0.38 18.95 10.12
CA ILE A 422 1.15 20.12 10.56
C ILE A 422 2.45 19.69 11.24
N GLN A 423 2.40 18.72 12.15
CA GLN A 423 3.59 18.17 12.81
C GLN A 423 4.60 17.67 11.76
N ARG A 424 4.15 16.88 10.78
CA ARG A 424 5.03 16.35 9.72
C ARG A 424 5.56 17.45 8.80
N LEU A 425 4.78 18.51 8.57
CA LEU A 425 5.22 19.67 7.81
C LEU A 425 6.30 20.48 8.54
N LEU A 426 6.12 20.71 9.85
CA LEU A 426 7.01 21.54 10.66
C LEU A 426 8.27 20.80 11.12
N THR A 427 8.13 19.57 11.62
CA THR A 427 9.20 18.83 12.31
C THR A 427 9.55 17.49 11.65
N GLY A 428 8.91 17.14 10.53
CA GLY A 428 9.16 15.85 9.88
C GLY A 428 10.53 15.76 9.18
N PRO A 429 10.87 14.57 8.66
CA PRO A 429 12.09 14.33 7.86
C PRO A 429 12.22 15.28 6.66
N ARG A 430 13.45 15.64 6.25
CA ARG A 430 13.67 16.63 5.17
C ARG A 430 13.28 16.13 3.77
N ASP A 431 13.24 14.82 3.60
CA ASP A 431 12.96 14.06 2.39
C ASP A 431 11.45 13.81 2.15
N LEU A 432 10.56 14.45 2.92
CA LEU A 432 9.13 14.40 2.62
C LEU A 432 8.83 15.09 1.28
N VAL A 433 8.56 14.29 0.26
CA VAL A 433 8.37 14.70 -1.14
C VAL A 433 7.32 15.79 -1.34
N TRP A 434 6.25 15.79 -0.55
CA TRP A 434 5.16 16.77 -0.65
C TRP A 434 5.45 18.10 0.06
N ARG A 435 6.49 18.18 0.88
CA ARG A 435 6.79 19.38 1.68
C ARG A 435 7.09 20.60 0.80
N ALA A 436 7.79 20.41 -0.32
CA ALA A 436 8.10 21.50 -1.23
C ALA A 436 6.84 22.09 -1.86
N ALA A 437 5.90 21.24 -2.29
CA ALA A 437 4.61 21.67 -2.81
C ALA A 437 3.78 22.38 -1.72
N ALA A 438 3.77 21.86 -0.50
CA ALA A 438 3.12 22.49 0.65
C ALA A 438 3.68 23.89 0.96
N SER A 439 5.01 24.04 0.98
CA SER A 439 5.66 25.34 1.12
C SER A 439 5.29 26.27 -0.02
N GLY A 440 5.22 25.78 -1.26
CA GLY A 440 4.77 26.55 -2.42
C GLY A 440 3.36 27.12 -2.25
N ILE A 441 2.43 26.35 -1.69
CA ILE A 441 1.07 26.80 -1.36
C ILE A 441 1.11 27.88 -0.27
N LEU A 442 1.87 27.65 0.80
CA LEU A 442 1.94 28.59 1.92
C LEU A 442 2.53 29.95 1.51
N CYS A 443 3.53 29.95 0.64
CA CYS A 443 4.14 31.18 0.12
C CYS A 443 3.18 32.05 -0.69
N THR A 444 2.03 31.53 -1.15
CA THR A 444 1.04 32.33 -1.89
C THR A 444 0.19 33.22 -0.97
N VAL A 445 0.27 33.09 0.35
CA VAL A 445 -0.47 33.93 1.29
C VAL A 445 -0.02 35.39 1.16
N LYS A 446 -0.83 36.20 0.47
CA LYS A 446 -0.64 37.64 0.20
C LYS A 446 0.76 38.04 -0.29
N GLY A 447 1.48 37.13 -0.94
CA GLY A 447 2.84 37.41 -1.40
C GLY A 447 3.85 37.68 -0.27
N LEU A 448 3.54 37.28 0.97
CA LEU A 448 4.46 37.43 2.11
C LEU A 448 5.75 36.62 1.91
N GLY A 449 5.73 35.60 1.04
CA GLY A 449 6.87 34.71 0.80
C GLY A 449 7.24 33.83 1.99
N LEU A 450 6.36 33.77 3.00
CA LEU A 450 6.55 32.96 4.20
C LEU A 450 5.97 31.57 4.01
N ASP A 451 6.68 30.55 4.48
CA ASP A 451 6.28 29.15 4.41
C ASP A 451 5.66 28.68 5.75
N ARG A 452 6.39 27.86 6.50
CA ARG A 452 6.07 27.32 7.81
C ARG A 452 6.05 28.38 8.90
N ALA A 453 6.76 29.50 8.70
CA ALA A 453 6.74 30.64 9.62
C ALA A 453 5.33 31.20 9.83
N LEU A 454 4.41 31.02 8.88
CA LEU A 454 3.01 31.41 9.02
C LEU A 454 2.33 30.76 10.24
N PHE A 455 2.73 29.55 10.63
CA PHE A 455 2.21 28.89 11.82
C PHE A 455 2.68 29.53 13.13
N LEU A 456 3.67 30.44 13.11
CA LEU A 456 4.08 31.22 14.28
C LEU A 456 3.25 32.49 14.46
N MET A 457 2.69 33.02 13.37
CA MET A 457 1.96 34.28 13.34
C MET A 457 0.57 34.17 13.97
N ASP A 458 -0.03 35.32 14.30
CA ASP A 458 -1.45 35.38 14.63
C ASP A 458 -2.28 35.18 13.36
N THR A 459 -3.00 34.07 13.31
CA THR A 459 -3.92 33.72 12.22
C THR A 459 -4.97 34.80 11.93
N LYS A 460 -5.34 35.65 12.91
CA LYS A 460 -6.28 36.76 12.68
C LYS A 460 -5.70 37.86 11.78
N MET A 461 -4.37 37.98 11.73
CA MET A 461 -3.67 38.93 10.88
C MET A 461 -3.36 38.36 9.48
N LEU A 462 -3.56 37.05 9.29
CA LEU A 462 -3.31 36.36 8.03
C LEU A 462 -4.59 36.26 7.20
N ASP A 463 -4.52 36.74 5.96
CA ASP A 463 -5.58 36.48 5.00
C ASP A 463 -5.35 35.15 4.29
N ILE A 464 -6.00 34.12 4.82
CA ILE A 464 -5.94 32.75 4.30
C ILE A 464 -7.06 32.45 3.29
N SER A 465 -7.84 33.45 2.87
CA SER A 465 -8.98 33.27 1.95
C SER A 465 -8.58 32.86 0.54
N GLY A 466 -7.30 33.01 0.17
CA GLY A 466 -6.74 32.53 -1.09
C GLY A 466 -6.24 31.07 -1.05
N LEU A 467 -6.09 30.48 0.15
CA LEU A 467 -5.53 29.13 0.29
C LEU A 467 -6.53 28.04 -0.13
N PRO A 468 -6.06 26.84 -0.52
CA PRO A 468 -6.91 25.68 -0.69
C PRO A 468 -7.65 25.31 0.61
N MET A 469 -8.84 24.70 0.48
CA MET A 469 -9.71 24.37 1.63
C MET A 469 -8.98 23.57 2.71
N PHE A 470 -8.19 22.57 2.30
CA PHE A 470 -7.39 21.75 3.22
C PHE A 470 -6.47 22.61 4.10
N TYR A 471 -5.75 23.56 3.50
CA TYR A 471 -4.81 24.44 4.19
C TYR A 471 -5.53 25.45 5.11
N ARG A 472 -6.71 25.96 4.71
CA ARG A 472 -7.54 26.75 5.62
C ARG A 472 -7.96 25.94 6.85
N GLY A 473 -8.30 24.67 6.65
CA GLY A 473 -8.58 23.72 7.71
C GLY A 473 -7.39 23.55 8.68
N LEU A 474 -6.16 23.48 8.17
CA LEU A 474 -4.95 23.42 9.00
C LEU A 474 -4.83 24.62 9.94
N PHE A 475 -4.96 25.84 9.43
CA PHE A 475 -4.87 27.06 10.24
C PHE A 475 -6.00 27.16 11.26
N LYS A 476 -7.22 26.75 10.90
CA LYS A 476 -8.35 26.69 11.83
C LYS A 476 -8.01 25.79 13.02
N ILE A 477 -7.59 24.54 12.77
CA ILE A 477 -7.26 23.58 13.82
C ILE A 477 -6.04 24.02 14.64
N TRP A 478 -5.03 24.59 13.98
CA TRP A 478 -3.83 25.10 14.66
C TRP A 478 -4.14 26.23 15.65
N ASN A 479 -5.06 27.14 15.30
CA ASN A 479 -5.47 28.22 16.19
C ASN A 479 -6.19 27.70 17.44
N VAL A 480 -7.06 26.69 17.28
CA VAL A 480 -7.73 26.06 18.43
C VAL A 480 -6.66 25.39 19.32
N PHE A 481 -5.74 24.63 18.72
CA PHE A 481 -4.63 23.98 19.43
C PHE A 481 -3.78 24.96 20.25
N LYS A 482 -3.37 26.08 19.65
CA LYS A 482 -2.55 27.10 20.33
C LYS A 482 -3.25 27.74 21.53
N LYS A 483 -4.55 28.01 21.43
CA LYS A 483 -5.29 28.69 22.50
C LYS A 483 -5.43 27.83 23.76
N GLN A 484 -5.63 26.53 23.60
CA GLN A 484 -5.93 25.63 24.72
C GLN A 484 -4.71 24.90 25.30
N ASN A 485 -3.54 24.96 24.63
CA ASN A 485 -2.27 24.50 25.19
C ASN A 485 -1.72 25.39 26.34
N LYS A 486 -2.47 26.39 26.81
CA LYS A 486 -2.08 27.25 27.94
C LYS A 486 -2.30 26.62 29.33
N GLY A 487 -2.66 25.34 29.43
CA GLY A 487 -2.78 24.67 30.74
C GLY A 487 -3.34 23.25 30.77
N CYS A 488 -3.82 22.70 29.66
CA CYS A 488 -4.45 21.37 29.66
C CYS A 488 -3.57 20.32 28.95
N ARG A 489 -3.21 19.24 29.65
CA ARG A 489 -2.41 18.13 29.09
C ARG A 489 -3.24 17.14 28.26
N SER A 490 -4.57 17.27 28.24
CA SER A 490 -5.45 16.38 27.49
C SER A 490 -5.93 17.01 26.18
N VAL A 491 -6.12 16.18 25.14
CA VAL A 491 -6.69 16.59 23.84
C VAL A 491 -8.21 16.80 23.90
N HIS A 492 -8.83 16.63 25.08
CA HIS A 492 -10.28 16.81 25.32
C HIS A 492 -10.82 18.18 24.94
N TRP A 493 -9.96 19.19 24.87
CA TRP A 493 -10.38 20.52 24.46
C TRP A 493 -10.87 20.60 23.01
N LEU A 494 -10.59 19.60 22.15
CA LEU A 494 -11.17 19.51 20.81
C LEU A 494 -12.69 19.21 20.81
N LEU A 495 -13.26 18.90 21.99
CA LEU A 495 -14.66 18.57 22.20
C LEU A 495 -15.54 19.80 22.50
N ASP A 496 -14.93 20.91 22.94
CA ASP A 496 -15.55 22.22 23.20
C ASP A 496 -15.35 23.17 22.01
#